data_AF-A0A6J4JB62-F1
#
_entry.id   AF-A0A6J4JB62-F1
#
_cell.length_a   1.000
_cell.length_b   1.000
_cell.length_c   1.000
_cell.angle_alpha   90.00
_cell.angle_beta   90.00
_cell.angle_gamma   90.00
#
_symmetry.space_group_name_H-M   'P 1'
#
loop_
_entity.id
_entity.type
_entity.pdbx_description
1 polymer ?
#
loop_
_entity_poly.entity_id
_entity_poly.type
_entity_poly.pdbx_seq_one_letter_code
_entity_poly.pdbx_strand_id
1 'polypeptide(L)'
;MDPKDFQDYGPMRRRGRDGHARGDMAAPIHGGSYTGETISMRAVSRRPAPRQAPSRLSGGWWWLIPLILIIVALATLLGGLTYLDQTYAGRIYPNVSIQGVDLTEMTPGDAEQALRSRFEPFLQAPLRFKYAGHSWQPHADEVGIRVNFRSQVDEAMRAGRGNGLVNDLRQIATIWQQGLDLPLRVTVDGTKLQQYVRTIGADLEQPAREASLMIDTVAGTSTMTESAEGRMLLLDDTVSEALAGLDSLEQQVVTLRTQTLTPMLATDDVAEAKRTVEAMLQKPMELRFVQENQQFPLTQNEI
;
A
#
# COMPACT_ATOMS: atom_id res chain seq x y z
N MET A 1 29.47 36.56 -1.67
CA MET A 1 29.83 37.41 -2.82
C MET A 1 29.06 36.91 -4.04
N ASP A 2 28.07 37.71 -4.44
CA ASP A 2 27.47 37.99 -5.77
C ASP A 2 28.07 37.36 -7.06
N PRO A 3 27.40 37.43 -8.24
CA PRO A 3 25.96 37.34 -8.56
C PRO A 3 25.70 36.46 -9.83
N LYS A 4 24.42 36.21 -10.19
CA LYS A 4 23.76 36.66 -11.44
C LYS A 4 22.63 35.75 -11.93
N ASP A 5 21.44 36.34 -11.86
CA ASP A 5 20.28 36.12 -12.72
C ASP A 5 20.63 36.16 -14.21
N PHE A 6 19.97 35.31 -15.00
CA PHE A 6 19.58 35.65 -16.37
C PHE A 6 18.20 35.08 -16.69
N GLN A 7 17.25 35.99 -16.88
CA GLN A 7 15.94 35.78 -17.48
C GLN A 7 16.10 35.71 -19.01
N ASP A 8 15.54 34.67 -19.61
CA ASP A 8 15.51 34.46 -21.05
C ASP A 8 14.25 35.12 -21.65
N TYR A 9 14.43 36.21 -22.38
CA TYR A 9 13.37 36.90 -23.13
C TYR A 9 13.54 36.64 -24.63
N GLY A 10 12.60 35.89 -25.20
CA GLY A 10 12.51 35.61 -26.63
C GLY A 10 12.14 36.84 -27.49
N PRO A 11 12.56 36.89 -28.77
CA PRO A 11 12.70 38.14 -29.50
C PRO A 11 11.43 38.70 -30.16
N MET A 12 11.39 40.03 -30.15
CA MET A 12 10.45 40.93 -30.84
C MET A 12 10.49 40.79 -32.37
N ARG A 13 9.31 40.77 -33.02
CA ARG A 13 9.18 40.94 -34.47
C ARG A 13 8.98 42.42 -34.83
N ARG A 14 9.95 42.99 -35.57
CA ARG A 14 9.88 44.35 -36.12
C ARG A 14 9.13 44.40 -37.46
N ARG A 15 8.27 45.41 -37.56
CA ARG A 15 7.57 45.92 -38.74
C ARG A 15 8.57 46.72 -39.60
N GLY A 16 8.78 46.29 -40.85
CA GLY A 16 9.57 47.01 -41.86
C GLY A 16 8.66 47.83 -42.78
N ARG A 17 9.02 49.10 -42.97
CA ARG A 17 8.40 50.07 -43.87
C ARG A 17 9.50 50.69 -44.73
N ASP A 18 9.09 51.15 -45.92
CA ASP A 18 9.71 52.15 -46.80
C ASP A 18 10.66 51.66 -47.91
N GLY A 19 10.40 52.17 -49.13
CA GLY A 19 11.27 52.04 -50.30
C GLY A 19 10.57 52.39 -51.62
N HIS A 20 10.77 53.62 -52.08
CA HIS A 20 10.22 54.23 -53.30
C HIS A 20 11.03 53.91 -54.58
N ALA A 21 10.37 54.13 -55.73
CA ALA A 21 10.88 54.54 -57.05
C ALA A 21 11.50 53.51 -58.02
N ARG A 22 10.89 53.41 -59.21
CA ARG A 22 11.47 53.80 -60.52
C ARG A 22 10.41 53.78 -61.62
N GLY A 23 10.45 54.80 -62.48
CA GLY A 23 9.54 55.00 -63.61
C GLY A 23 10.06 54.44 -64.94
N ASP A 24 9.41 54.95 -65.99
CA ASP A 24 9.67 54.86 -67.43
C ASP A 24 9.04 53.69 -68.20
N MET A 25 7.94 53.96 -68.91
CA MET A 25 7.95 54.05 -70.39
C MET A 25 6.58 54.50 -70.94
N ALA A 26 6.63 55.26 -72.02
CA ALA A 26 5.52 55.95 -72.67
C ALA A 26 5.02 55.27 -73.96
N ALA A 27 3.72 55.48 -74.26
CA ALA A 27 3.06 55.59 -75.58
C ALA A 27 2.95 54.31 -76.46
N PRO A 28 1.92 54.17 -77.35
CA PRO A 28 1.22 55.27 -78.05
C PRO A 28 -0.32 55.21 -78.12
N ILE A 29 -0.81 56.28 -78.76
CA ILE A 29 -2.18 56.73 -78.99
C ILE A 29 -2.76 56.11 -80.27
N HIS A 30 -4.02 55.67 -80.20
CA HIS A 30 -5.00 55.64 -81.30
C HIS A 30 -6.29 56.27 -80.70
N GLY A 31 -6.89 57.37 -81.18
CA GLY A 31 -7.26 57.74 -82.54
C GLY A 31 -8.35 56.79 -83.03
N GLY A 32 -9.64 57.09 -83.15
CA GLY A 32 -10.49 58.25 -82.93
C GLY A 32 -11.85 57.87 -83.55
N SER A 33 -12.98 58.29 -82.97
CA SER A 33 -14.23 58.57 -83.70
C SER A 33 -15.31 59.01 -82.71
N TYR A 34 -15.75 60.24 -82.92
CA TYR A 34 -16.83 60.92 -82.24
C TYR A 34 -18.11 60.67 -83.01
N THR A 35 -19.21 60.29 -82.37
CA THR A 35 -20.58 60.59 -82.81
C THR A 35 -21.56 60.44 -81.64
N GLY A 36 -22.39 61.46 -81.41
CA GLY A 36 -23.56 61.45 -80.54
C GLY A 36 -23.27 61.92 -79.11
N GLU A 37 -23.35 63.21 -78.78
CA GLU A 37 -24.63 63.88 -78.46
C GLU A 37 -25.32 63.16 -77.27
N THR A 38 -25.14 63.58 -76.03
CA THR A 38 -25.71 64.82 -75.47
C THR A 38 -24.91 65.31 -74.26
N ILE A 39 -24.70 66.62 -74.20
CA ILE A 39 -24.13 67.34 -73.07
C ILE A 39 -25.17 67.36 -71.96
N SER A 40 -24.97 66.56 -70.92
CA SER A 40 -25.80 66.62 -69.71
C SER A 40 -25.45 67.87 -68.91
N MET A 41 -26.44 68.76 -68.81
CA MET A 41 -26.34 70.07 -68.18
C MET A 41 -25.83 69.98 -66.74
N ARG A 42 -24.87 70.85 -66.44
CA ARG A 42 -24.34 71.13 -65.12
C ARG A 42 -25.43 71.77 -64.25
N ALA A 43 -26.06 71.00 -63.37
CA ALA A 43 -26.93 71.54 -62.33
C ALA A 43 -26.06 72.22 -61.25
N VAL A 44 -26.10 73.55 -61.22
CA VAL A 44 -25.48 74.37 -60.18
C VAL A 44 -26.35 74.34 -58.92
N SER A 45 -25.81 73.64 -57.91
CA SER A 45 -25.90 73.87 -56.47
C SER A 45 -27.28 73.99 -55.78
N ARG A 46 -27.50 73.07 -54.82
CA ARG A 46 -27.83 73.44 -53.44
C ARG A 46 -27.02 72.56 -52.49
N ARG A 47 -26.13 73.17 -51.69
CA ARG A 47 -25.50 72.51 -50.53
C ARG A 47 -26.62 72.13 -49.55
N PRO A 48 -26.88 70.85 -49.25
CA PRO A 48 -27.69 70.53 -48.10
C PRO A 48 -26.91 70.91 -46.83
N ALA A 49 -27.57 71.60 -45.91
CA ALA A 49 -27.07 71.89 -44.57
C ALA A 49 -26.53 70.61 -43.91
N PRO A 50 -25.51 70.69 -43.02
CA PRO A 50 -25.01 69.52 -42.31
C PRO A 50 -26.19 68.90 -41.55
N ARG A 51 -26.65 67.73 -41.97
CA ARG A 51 -27.55 66.91 -41.18
C ARG A 51 -26.79 66.58 -39.92
N GLN A 52 -27.25 67.17 -38.82
CA GLN A 52 -26.82 66.82 -37.47
C GLN A 52 -26.89 65.29 -37.37
N ALA A 53 -25.74 64.68 -37.09
CA ALA A 53 -25.69 63.27 -36.75
C ALA A 53 -26.69 63.06 -35.60
N PRO A 54 -27.63 62.09 -35.68
CA PRO A 54 -28.39 61.74 -34.51
C PRO A 54 -27.37 61.33 -33.45
N SER A 55 -27.38 62.10 -32.37
CA SER A 55 -26.66 61.81 -31.15
C SER A 55 -26.85 60.34 -30.80
N ARG A 56 -25.71 59.67 -30.59
CA ARG A 56 -25.63 58.49 -29.73
C ARG A 56 -26.59 58.66 -28.56
N LEU A 57 -27.47 57.68 -28.34
CA LEU A 57 -28.04 57.25 -27.05
C LEU A 57 -29.28 56.39 -27.32
N SER A 58 -29.09 55.07 -27.46
CA SER A 58 -30.06 54.04 -27.02
C SER A 58 -29.65 52.66 -27.54
N GLY A 59 -28.65 52.07 -26.87
CA GLY A 59 -28.28 50.67 -27.12
C GLY A 59 -27.31 50.13 -26.07
N GLY A 60 -27.28 50.75 -24.88
CA GLY A 60 -26.28 50.50 -23.84
C GLY A 60 -26.49 49.23 -23.02
N TRP A 61 -27.39 48.33 -23.44
CA TRP A 61 -27.71 47.13 -22.64
C TRP A 61 -27.53 45.80 -23.39
N TRP A 62 -27.37 45.78 -24.71
CA TRP A 62 -27.29 44.50 -25.44
C TRP A 62 -26.03 43.68 -25.12
N TRP A 63 -24.94 44.34 -24.72
CA TRP A 63 -23.72 43.71 -24.20
C TRP A 63 -23.81 43.19 -22.75
N LEU A 64 -24.82 43.58 -21.96
CA LEU A 64 -24.97 43.01 -20.60
C LEU A 64 -25.76 41.70 -20.64
N ILE A 65 -26.47 41.38 -21.73
CA ILE A 65 -27.14 40.09 -21.89
C ILE A 65 -26.14 38.91 -21.83
N PRO A 66 -25.01 38.90 -22.56
CA PRO A 66 -24.02 37.84 -22.41
C PRO A 66 -23.33 37.86 -21.05
N LEU A 67 -23.13 39.04 -20.44
CA LEU A 67 -22.55 39.16 -19.10
C LEU A 67 -23.47 38.57 -18.02
N ILE A 68 -24.76 38.85 -18.09
CA ILE A 68 -25.78 38.29 -17.21
C ILE A 68 -25.89 36.78 -17.42
N LEU A 69 -25.82 36.29 -18.66
CA LEU A 69 -25.78 34.85 -18.94
C LEU A 69 -24.55 34.17 -18.34
N ILE A 70 -23.37 34.80 -18.43
CA ILE A 70 -22.14 34.29 -17.80
C ILE A 70 -22.27 34.28 -16.28
N ILE A 71 -22.82 35.33 -15.67
CA ILE A 71 -23.03 35.41 -14.21
C ILE A 71 -24.05 34.37 -13.76
N VAL A 72 -25.15 34.18 -14.49
CA VAL A 72 -26.15 33.16 -14.19
C VAL A 72 -25.56 31.76 -14.35
N ALA A 73 -24.80 31.49 -15.41
CA ALA A 73 -24.09 30.22 -15.60
C ALA A 73 -23.08 29.96 -14.48
N LEU A 74 -22.33 30.98 -14.06
CA LEU A 74 -21.37 30.88 -12.98
C LEU A 74 -22.08 30.67 -11.63
N ALA A 75 -23.19 31.35 -11.39
CA ALA A 75 -24.02 31.19 -10.19
C ALA A 75 -24.74 29.83 -10.15
N THR A 76 -25.15 29.27 -11.29
CA THR A 76 -25.68 27.89 -11.36
C THR A 76 -24.58 26.86 -11.20
N LEU A 77 -23.38 27.10 -11.71
CA LEU A 77 -22.23 26.22 -11.50
C LEU A 77 -21.81 26.22 -10.02
N LEU A 78 -21.63 27.40 -9.42
CA LEU A 78 -21.30 27.58 -8.01
C LEU A 78 -22.43 27.10 -7.09
N GLY A 79 -23.67 27.45 -7.40
CA GLY A 79 -24.87 27.04 -6.66
C GLY A 79 -25.13 25.54 -6.75
N GLY A 80 -24.93 24.94 -7.93
CA GLY A 80 -25.03 23.51 -8.17
C GLY A 80 -23.97 22.72 -7.40
N LEU A 81 -22.73 23.21 -7.35
CA LEU A 81 -21.66 22.65 -6.50
C LEU A 81 -22.06 22.68 -5.02
N THR A 82 -22.59 23.80 -4.52
CA THR A 82 -23.02 23.91 -3.11
C THR A 82 -24.29 23.12 -2.78
N TYR A 83 -25.19 22.91 -3.75
CA TYR A 83 -26.44 22.18 -3.58
C TYR A 83 -26.21 20.66 -3.62
N LEU A 84 -25.29 20.17 -4.45
CA LEU A 84 -24.82 18.78 -4.41
C LEU A 84 -24.15 18.48 -3.07
N ASP A 85 -23.34 19.41 -2.55
CA ASP A 85 -22.70 19.28 -1.24
C ASP A 85 -23.70 19.21 -0.08
N GLN A 86 -24.83 19.93 -0.17
CA GLN A 86 -25.88 19.91 0.87
C GLN A 86 -26.83 18.71 0.74
N THR A 87 -27.13 18.25 -0.47
CA THR A 87 -28.07 17.12 -0.69
C THR A 87 -27.39 15.77 -0.45
N TYR A 88 -26.07 15.69 -0.66
CA TYR A 88 -25.22 14.53 -0.32
C TYR A 88 -24.32 14.79 0.90
N ALA A 89 -24.67 15.77 1.74
CA ALA A 89 -23.99 16.05 3.00
C ALA A 89 -24.09 14.82 3.91
N GLY A 90 -23.01 14.05 4.04
CA GLY A 90 -22.93 12.91 4.95
C GLY A 90 -23.37 11.55 4.38
N ARG A 91 -23.42 11.36 3.05
CA ARG A 91 -23.58 10.02 2.43
C ARG A 91 -22.46 9.69 1.46
N ILE A 92 -22.15 8.40 1.33
CA ILE A 92 -21.16 7.88 0.39
C ILE A 92 -21.73 7.98 -1.04
N TYR A 93 -20.87 8.32 -2.02
CA TYR A 93 -21.27 8.47 -3.42
C TYR A 93 -21.78 7.14 -4.00
N PRO A 94 -22.66 7.17 -5.01
CA PRO A 94 -23.14 5.96 -5.65
C PRO A 94 -22.03 5.19 -6.36
N ASN A 95 -22.17 3.87 -6.40
CA ASN A 95 -21.22 2.91 -6.98
C ASN A 95 -19.87 2.88 -6.26
N VAL A 96 -19.84 3.06 -4.94
CA VAL A 96 -18.63 2.88 -4.12
C VAL A 96 -18.79 1.62 -3.28
N SER A 97 -17.84 0.69 -3.44
CA SER A 97 -17.73 -0.51 -2.64
C SER A 97 -16.37 -0.60 -1.93
N ILE A 98 -16.30 -1.37 -0.86
CA ILE A 98 -15.04 -1.75 -0.21
C ILE A 98 -14.99 -3.27 -0.12
N GLN A 99 -14.03 -3.90 -0.80
CA GLN A 99 -13.89 -5.36 -0.86
C GLN A 99 -15.23 -6.05 -1.18
N GLY A 100 -15.95 -5.52 -2.18
CA GLY A 100 -17.24 -6.02 -2.62
C GLY A 100 -18.43 -5.74 -1.68
N VAL A 101 -18.24 -5.02 -0.57
CA VAL A 101 -19.34 -4.48 0.24
C VAL A 101 -19.83 -3.19 -0.38
N ASP A 102 -21.07 -3.17 -0.87
CA ASP A 102 -21.68 -1.97 -1.42
C ASP A 102 -21.98 -0.96 -0.31
N LEU A 103 -21.41 0.24 -0.42
CA LEU A 103 -21.60 1.35 0.52
C LEU A 103 -22.41 2.50 -0.08
N THR A 104 -23.01 2.28 -1.25
CA THR A 104 -23.79 3.27 -1.99
C THR A 104 -24.88 3.90 -1.12
N GLU A 105 -24.92 5.24 -1.08
CA GLU A 105 -25.90 6.05 -0.35
C GLU A 105 -25.97 5.84 1.17
N MET A 106 -25.05 5.05 1.74
CA MET A 106 -24.96 4.82 3.17
C MET A 106 -24.39 6.03 3.89
N THR A 107 -24.84 6.24 5.13
CA THR A 107 -24.18 7.19 6.03
C THR A 107 -22.87 6.59 6.55
N PRO A 108 -21.88 7.40 6.99
CA PRO A 108 -20.63 6.88 7.54
C PRO A 108 -20.82 5.86 8.68
N GLY A 109 -21.85 6.07 9.53
CA GLY A 109 -22.18 5.16 10.63
C GLY A 109 -22.72 3.82 10.11
N ASP A 110 -23.65 3.86 9.17
CA ASP A 110 -24.23 2.64 8.57
C ASP A 110 -23.17 1.86 7.78
N ALA A 111 -22.31 2.57 7.04
CA ALA A 111 -21.21 1.98 6.29
C ALA A 111 -20.18 1.30 7.22
N GLU A 112 -19.81 1.94 8.33
CA GLU A 112 -18.94 1.32 9.34
C GLU A 112 -19.58 0.05 9.91
N GLN A 113 -20.87 0.10 10.23
CA GLN A 113 -21.59 -1.06 10.76
C GLN A 113 -21.70 -2.20 9.75
N ALA A 114 -21.94 -1.89 8.47
CA ALA A 114 -22.01 -2.87 7.39
C ALA A 114 -20.65 -3.58 7.20
N LEU A 115 -19.56 -2.81 7.17
CA LEU A 115 -18.20 -3.36 7.08
C LEU A 115 -17.87 -4.21 8.31
N ARG A 116 -18.14 -3.69 9.52
CA ARG A 116 -17.91 -4.42 10.76
C ARG A 116 -18.65 -5.75 10.75
N SER A 117 -19.94 -5.75 10.42
CA SER A 117 -20.75 -6.97 10.38
C SER A 117 -20.26 -7.98 9.34
N ARG A 118 -19.77 -7.50 8.18
CA ARG A 118 -19.22 -8.37 7.13
C ARG A 118 -17.90 -9.03 7.56
N PHE A 119 -17.01 -8.26 8.19
CA PHE A 119 -15.67 -8.70 8.56
C PHE A 119 -15.58 -9.24 10.01
N GLU A 120 -16.66 -9.19 10.79
CA GLU A 120 -16.74 -9.75 12.15
C GLU A 120 -16.29 -11.23 12.21
N PRO A 121 -16.74 -12.13 11.32
CA PRO A 121 -16.30 -13.53 11.35
C PRO A 121 -14.80 -13.68 11.08
N PHE A 122 -14.24 -12.81 10.23
CA PHE A 122 -12.81 -12.76 9.98
C PHE A 122 -12.05 -12.24 11.19
N LEU A 123 -12.53 -11.20 11.87
CA LEU A 123 -11.89 -10.68 13.09
C LEU A 123 -11.96 -11.67 14.26
N GLN A 124 -12.99 -12.52 14.30
CA GLN A 124 -13.12 -13.56 15.31
C GLN A 124 -12.08 -14.67 15.21
N ALA A 125 -11.72 -15.07 13.99
CA ALA A 125 -10.76 -16.13 13.75
C ALA A 125 -10.02 -15.96 12.42
N PRO A 126 -9.16 -14.93 12.29
CA PRO A 126 -8.48 -14.62 11.03
C PRO A 126 -7.48 -15.72 10.64
N LEU A 127 -6.87 -16.35 11.65
CA LEU A 127 -5.89 -17.41 11.50
C LEU A 127 -6.32 -18.63 12.31
N ARG A 128 -6.07 -19.82 11.75
CA ARG A 128 -6.21 -21.10 12.43
C ARG A 128 -4.86 -21.81 12.37
N PHE A 129 -4.15 -21.82 13.49
CA PHE A 129 -2.92 -22.58 13.63
C PHE A 129 -3.24 -24.06 13.85
N LYS A 130 -2.53 -24.97 13.19
CA LYS A 130 -2.69 -26.41 13.35
C LYS A 130 -1.37 -27.13 13.55
N TYR A 131 -1.37 -28.10 14.45
CA TYR A 131 -0.23 -28.99 14.67
C TYR A 131 -0.65 -30.30 15.34
N ALA A 132 -0.26 -31.45 14.80
CA ALA A 132 -0.47 -32.77 15.40
C ALA A 132 -1.91 -33.03 15.94
N GLY A 133 -2.95 -32.52 15.27
CA GLY A 133 -4.35 -32.65 15.68
C GLY A 133 -4.86 -31.55 16.62
N HIS A 134 -3.98 -30.72 17.17
CA HIS A 134 -4.34 -29.51 17.91
C HIS A 134 -4.61 -28.35 16.97
N SER A 135 -5.53 -27.47 17.36
CA SER A 135 -5.87 -26.25 16.62
C SER A 135 -6.07 -25.06 17.55
N TRP A 136 -5.50 -23.92 17.18
CA TRP A 136 -5.64 -22.66 17.89
C TRP A 136 -6.25 -21.62 16.94
N GLN A 137 -7.25 -20.88 17.41
CA GLN A 137 -7.99 -19.89 16.63
C GLN A 137 -7.98 -18.57 17.39
N PRO A 138 -6.88 -17.80 17.32
CA PRO A 138 -6.82 -16.51 18.00
C PRO A 138 -7.82 -15.53 17.43
N HIS A 139 -8.26 -14.61 18.27
CA HIS A 139 -8.96 -13.42 17.83
C HIS A 139 -7.98 -12.42 17.20
N ALA A 140 -8.45 -11.54 16.34
CA ALA A 140 -7.61 -10.58 15.63
C ALA A 140 -6.77 -9.68 16.57
N ASP A 141 -7.30 -9.31 17.74
CA ASP A 141 -6.62 -8.46 18.72
C ASP A 141 -5.44 -9.15 19.42
N GLU A 142 -5.54 -10.47 19.62
CA GLU A 142 -4.50 -11.33 20.20
C GLU A 142 -3.29 -11.43 19.28
N VAL A 143 -3.51 -11.57 17.97
CA VAL A 143 -2.45 -11.60 16.95
C VAL A 143 -2.08 -10.22 16.39
N GLY A 144 -2.66 -9.15 16.94
CA GLY A 144 -2.31 -7.78 16.57
C GLY A 144 -2.83 -7.31 15.21
N ILE A 145 -3.82 -8.01 14.66
CA ILE A 145 -4.55 -7.64 13.45
C ILE A 145 -5.59 -6.58 13.82
N ARG A 146 -5.55 -5.43 13.14
CA ARG A 146 -6.50 -4.34 13.34
C ARG A 146 -7.00 -3.80 12.02
N VAL A 147 -8.29 -3.49 11.98
CA VAL A 147 -8.96 -2.85 10.84
C VAL A 147 -9.54 -1.52 11.30
N ASN A 148 -9.13 -0.43 10.65
CA ASN A 148 -9.66 0.90 10.93
C ASN A 148 -10.78 1.24 9.94
N PHE A 149 -11.98 0.72 10.21
CA PHE A 149 -13.16 0.93 9.37
C PHE A 149 -13.46 2.41 9.15
N ARG A 150 -13.34 3.25 10.19
CA ARG A 150 -13.55 4.69 10.08
C ARG A 150 -12.66 5.35 9.03
N SER A 151 -11.35 5.04 9.03
CA SER A 151 -10.42 5.61 8.04
C SER A 151 -10.73 5.18 6.61
N GLN A 152 -11.27 3.97 6.43
CA GLN A 152 -11.66 3.41 5.13
C GLN A 152 -12.96 4.03 4.63
N VAL A 153 -13.92 4.25 5.53
CA VAL A 153 -15.15 5.00 5.24
C VAL A 153 -14.83 6.46 4.90
N ASP A 154 -13.92 7.11 5.62
CA ASP A 154 -13.46 8.48 5.32
C ASP A 154 -12.74 8.57 3.96
N GLU A 155 -12.04 7.51 3.54
CA GLU A 155 -11.48 7.40 2.19
C GLU A 155 -12.57 7.19 1.14
N ALA A 156 -13.53 6.29 1.38
CA ALA A 156 -14.69 6.07 0.50
C ALA A 156 -15.55 7.33 0.34
N MET A 157 -15.70 8.14 1.40
CA MET A 157 -16.40 9.42 1.37
C MET A 157 -15.67 10.47 0.51
N ARG A 158 -14.33 10.45 0.54
CA ARG A 158 -13.49 11.33 -0.30
C ARG A 158 -13.38 10.82 -1.73
N ALA A 159 -13.49 9.51 -1.93
CA ALA A 159 -13.50 8.89 -3.23
C ALA A 159 -14.79 9.30 -3.98
N GLY A 160 -14.62 10.01 -5.10
CA GLY A 160 -15.72 10.65 -5.83
C GLY A 160 -15.89 12.15 -5.52
N ARG A 161 -15.38 12.65 -4.39
CA ARG A 161 -15.35 14.09 -4.05
C ARG A 161 -14.01 14.72 -4.43
N GLY A 162 -13.74 14.79 -5.73
CA GLY A 162 -13.00 15.90 -6.36
C GLY A 162 -11.54 16.21 -6.01
N ASN A 163 -10.83 15.49 -5.14
CA ASN A 163 -9.46 15.89 -4.76
C ASN A 163 -8.32 15.04 -5.36
N GLY A 164 -8.63 13.91 -6.03
CA GLY A 164 -7.60 13.01 -6.59
C GLY A 164 -7.92 12.35 -7.93
N LEU A 165 -9.16 12.43 -8.42
CA LEU A 165 -9.63 11.71 -9.63
C LEU A 165 -9.92 12.64 -10.83
N VAL A 166 -9.78 13.95 -10.65
CA VAL A 166 -10.10 14.98 -11.67
C VAL A 166 -9.11 15.07 -12.82
N ASN A 167 -7.98 14.35 -12.75
CA ASN A 167 -6.99 14.38 -13.83
C ASN A 167 -7.41 13.58 -15.08
N ASP A 168 -8.43 12.71 -14.98
CA ASP A 168 -8.82 11.87 -16.11
C ASP A 168 -10.34 11.66 -16.17
N LEU A 169 -11.03 12.51 -16.95
CA LEU A 169 -12.48 12.44 -17.16
C LEU A 169 -12.94 11.07 -17.69
N ARG A 170 -12.05 10.33 -18.38
CA ARG A 170 -12.32 8.96 -18.82
C ARG A 170 -12.35 7.98 -17.65
N GLN A 171 -11.42 8.09 -16.70
CA GLN A 171 -11.43 7.27 -15.49
C GLN A 171 -12.67 7.56 -14.64
N ILE A 172 -13.07 8.83 -14.53
CA ILE A 172 -14.32 9.20 -13.83
C ILE A 172 -15.52 8.53 -14.49
N ALA A 173 -15.62 8.56 -15.83
CA ALA A 173 -16.72 7.93 -16.56
C ALA A 173 -16.73 6.39 -16.42
N THR A 174 -15.55 5.76 -16.44
CA THR A 174 -15.42 4.32 -16.24
C THR A 174 -15.78 3.92 -14.80
N ILE A 175 -15.32 4.66 -13.80
CA ILE A 175 -15.67 4.45 -12.38
C ILE A 175 -17.17 4.64 -12.16
N TRP A 176 -17.80 5.62 -12.82
CA TRP A 176 -19.25 5.80 -12.73
C TRP A 176 -20.05 4.64 -13.33
N GLN A 177 -19.51 3.97 -14.35
CA GLN A 177 -20.16 2.83 -15.02
C GLN A 177 -19.85 1.47 -14.36
N GLN A 178 -18.63 1.29 -13.83
CA GLN A 178 -18.14 0.01 -13.29
C GLN A 178 -18.11 -0.02 -11.76
N GLY A 179 -18.23 1.13 -11.11
CA GLY A 179 -18.04 1.30 -9.67
C GLY A 179 -16.58 1.45 -9.28
N LEU A 180 -16.38 2.00 -8.07
CA LEU A 180 -15.10 2.10 -7.41
C LEU A 180 -15.05 1.09 -6.26
N ASP A 181 -14.23 0.06 -6.41
CA ASP A 181 -13.95 -0.88 -5.32
C ASP A 181 -12.63 -0.52 -4.64
N LEU A 182 -12.71 -0.10 -3.38
CA LEU A 182 -11.55 0.27 -2.57
C LEU A 182 -11.05 -0.96 -1.78
N PRO A 183 -9.74 -1.22 -1.75
CA PRO A 183 -9.19 -2.32 -0.97
C PRO A 183 -9.29 -2.03 0.53
N LEU A 184 -9.69 -3.04 1.31
CA LEU A 184 -9.66 -2.96 2.78
C LEU A 184 -8.21 -3.07 3.26
N ARG A 185 -7.72 -2.04 3.95
CA ARG A 185 -6.38 -2.04 4.54
C ARG A 185 -6.42 -2.59 5.96
N VAL A 186 -5.60 -3.60 6.20
CA VAL A 186 -5.41 -4.23 7.50
C VAL A 186 -4.03 -3.85 8.02
N THR A 187 -3.96 -3.49 9.31
CA THR A 187 -2.68 -3.26 9.99
C THR A 187 -2.37 -4.47 10.85
N VAL A 188 -1.17 -5.01 10.72
CA VAL A 188 -0.73 -6.18 11.48
C VAL A 188 0.47 -5.78 12.34
N ASP A 189 0.37 -6.02 13.65
CA ASP A 189 1.47 -5.91 14.58
C ASP A 189 2.24 -7.24 14.61
N GLY A 190 3.33 -7.30 13.84
CA GLY A 190 4.16 -8.50 13.72
C GLY A 190 4.76 -8.96 15.05
N THR A 191 4.99 -8.04 16.01
CA THR A 191 5.51 -8.39 17.33
C THR A 191 4.46 -9.18 18.13
N LYS A 192 3.20 -8.76 18.09
CA LYS A 192 2.10 -9.51 18.74
C LYS A 192 1.89 -10.88 18.11
N LEU A 193 1.88 -10.95 16.78
CA LEU A 193 1.78 -12.23 16.07
C LEU A 193 2.91 -13.19 16.47
N GLN A 194 4.15 -12.70 16.50
CA GLN A 194 5.31 -13.49 16.91
C GLN A 194 5.22 -13.96 18.38
N GLN A 195 4.77 -13.08 19.29
CA GLN A 195 4.54 -13.43 20.70
C GLN A 195 3.48 -14.50 20.86
N TYR A 196 2.37 -14.40 20.11
CA TYR A 196 1.31 -15.39 20.13
C TYR A 196 1.82 -16.76 19.64
N VAL A 197 2.50 -16.79 18.48
CA VAL A 197 3.07 -18.02 17.92
C VAL A 197 4.11 -18.65 18.85
N ARG A 198 4.95 -17.84 19.53
CA ARG A 198 5.87 -18.33 20.56
C ARG A 198 5.12 -18.93 21.76
N THR A 199 4.00 -18.33 22.17
CA THR A 199 3.22 -18.80 23.32
C THR A 199 2.60 -20.17 23.04
N ILE A 200 1.97 -20.37 21.88
CA ILE A 200 1.44 -21.70 21.48
C ILE A 200 2.57 -22.69 21.17
N GLY A 201 3.74 -22.19 20.75
CA GLY A 201 4.93 -22.97 20.47
C GLY A 201 5.61 -23.54 21.72
N ALA A 202 5.55 -22.82 22.84
CA ALA A 202 6.22 -23.21 24.08
C ALA A 202 5.76 -24.59 24.59
N ASP A 203 4.49 -24.94 24.37
CA ASP A 203 3.94 -26.26 24.73
C ASP A 203 4.40 -27.38 23.77
N LEU A 204 4.87 -27.02 22.58
CA LEU A 204 5.29 -27.94 21.52
C LEU A 204 6.81 -28.15 21.48
N GLU A 205 7.56 -27.17 21.98
CA GLU A 205 9.02 -27.21 22.01
C GLU A 205 9.52 -28.17 23.10
N GLN A 206 10.44 -29.05 22.72
CA GLN A 206 11.08 -30.00 23.61
C GLN A 206 12.59 -29.95 23.36
N PRO A 207 13.42 -29.63 24.36
CA PRO A 207 14.86 -29.65 24.17
C PRO A 207 15.34 -31.08 23.88
N ALA A 208 16.35 -31.22 23.02
CA ALA A 208 17.03 -32.51 22.84
C ALA A 208 17.72 -32.89 24.15
N ARG A 209 17.66 -34.18 24.50
CA ARG A 209 18.33 -34.72 25.68
C ARG A 209 19.54 -35.52 25.24
N GLU A 210 20.70 -35.13 25.76
CA GLU A 210 21.96 -35.81 25.52
C GLU A 210 22.06 -37.10 26.32
N ALA A 211 22.69 -38.11 25.74
CA ALA A 211 23.12 -39.28 26.51
C ALA A 211 24.24 -38.88 27.47
N SER A 212 24.22 -39.42 28.68
CA SER A 212 25.25 -39.16 29.69
C SER A 212 25.61 -40.42 30.45
N LEU A 213 26.88 -40.53 30.84
CA LEU A 213 27.40 -41.59 31.68
C LEU A 213 27.88 -40.97 33.00
N MET A 214 27.24 -41.34 34.11
CA MET A 214 27.70 -41.01 35.44
C MET A 214 28.38 -42.24 36.06
N ILE A 215 29.52 -42.01 36.69
CA ILE A 215 30.28 -43.04 37.41
C ILE A 215 30.17 -42.70 38.89
N ASP A 216 29.58 -43.59 39.67
CA ASP A 216 29.61 -43.53 41.12
C ASP A 216 30.85 -44.27 41.61
N THR A 217 31.86 -43.52 42.03
CA THR A 217 33.13 -44.06 42.51
C THR A 217 33.03 -44.69 43.91
N VAL A 218 31.98 -44.38 44.67
CA VAL A 218 31.77 -44.92 46.02
C VAL A 218 31.02 -46.25 45.95
N ALA A 219 30.00 -46.34 45.09
CA ALA A 219 29.25 -47.57 44.85
C ALA A 219 29.91 -48.49 43.80
N GLY A 220 30.89 -48.00 43.04
CA GLY A 220 31.53 -48.75 41.95
C GLY A 220 30.60 -49.05 40.77
N THR A 221 29.55 -48.24 40.58
CA THR A 221 28.53 -48.47 39.54
C THR A 221 28.53 -47.34 38.51
N SER A 222 28.10 -47.64 37.29
CA SER A 222 27.90 -46.64 36.24
C SER A 222 26.44 -46.59 35.80
N THR A 223 25.87 -45.39 35.77
CA THR A 223 24.49 -45.14 35.33
C THR A 223 24.52 -44.37 34.02
N MET A 224 23.70 -44.80 33.06
CA MET A 224 23.62 -44.19 31.73
C MET A 224 22.23 -43.61 31.54
N THR A 225 22.15 -42.39 31.02
CA THR A 225 20.90 -41.77 30.57
C THR A 225 20.81 -41.87 29.06
N GLU A 226 19.64 -42.24 28.54
CA GLU A 226 19.38 -42.34 27.11
C GLU A 226 19.18 -40.95 26.47
N SER A 227 19.71 -40.80 25.26
CA SER A 227 19.45 -39.63 24.42
C SER A 227 18.02 -39.61 23.90
N ALA A 228 17.42 -38.44 23.76
CA ALA A 228 16.11 -38.28 23.13
C ALA A 228 16.10 -37.09 22.16
N GLU A 229 15.42 -37.27 21.03
CA GLU A 229 15.22 -36.20 20.06
C GLU A 229 14.42 -35.04 20.68
N GLY A 230 14.85 -33.83 20.35
CA GLY A 230 14.12 -32.60 20.65
C GLY A 230 13.26 -32.14 19.48
N ARG A 231 12.54 -31.06 19.72
CA ARG A 231 11.71 -30.36 18.74
C ARG A 231 11.77 -28.86 18.99
N MET A 232 11.99 -28.11 17.91
CA MET A 232 12.02 -26.66 17.92
C MET A 232 10.97 -26.11 16.95
N LEU A 233 10.28 -25.03 17.34
CA LEU A 233 9.36 -24.35 16.44
C LEU A 233 10.15 -23.46 15.48
N LEU A 234 9.84 -23.56 14.19
CA LEU A 234 10.32 -22.63 13.17
C LEU A 234 9.40 -21.39 13.19
N LEU A 235 9.67 -20.51 14.14
CA LEU A 235 8.88 -19.30 14.42
C LEU A 235 8.76 -18.40 13.18
N ASP A 236 9.88 -18.06 12.56
CA ASP A 236 9.92 -17.11 11.45
C ASP A 236 9.21 -17.65 10.19
N ASP A 237 9.38 -18.95 9.90
CA ASP A 237 8.67 -19.61 8.79
C ASP A 237 7.16 -19.63 9.03
N THR A 238 6.74 -19.92 10.27
CA THR A 238 5.33 -19.95 10.63
C THR A 238 4.70 -18.56 10.57
N VAL A 239 5.41 -17.52 11.04
CA VAL A 239 4.94 -16.13 11.01
C VAL A 239 4.87 -15.60 9.58
N SER A 240 5.87 -15.88 8.74
CA SER A 240 5.86 -15.44 7.34
C SER A 240 4.75 -16.10 6.53
N GLU A 241 4.49 -17.39 6.73
CA GLU A 241 3.34 -18.10 6.13
C GLU A 241 2.01 -17.50 6.60
N ALA A 242 1.88 -17.18 7.89
CA ALA A 242 0.69 -16.53 8.42
C ALA A 242 0.46 -15.15 7.80
N LEU A 243 1.50 -14.33 7.66
CA LEU A 243 1.40 -12.99 7.07
C LEU A 243 1.02 -13.05 5.59
N ALA A 244 1.60 -13.96 4.82
CA ALA A 244 1.29 -14.13 3.40
C ALA A 244 -0.19 -14.52 3.15
N GLY A 245 -0.80 -15.23 4.11
CA GLY A 245 -2.22 -15.60 4.02
C GLY A 245 -3.19 -14.46 4.29
N LEU A 246 -2.78 -13.39 4.99
CA LEU A 246 -3.68 -12.32 5.41
C LEU A 246 -4.17 -11.43 4.26
N ASP A 247 -3.50 -11.47 3.10
CA ASP A 247 -3.87 -10.68 1.91
C ASP A 247 -5.28 -11.03 1.39
N SER A 248 -5.74 -12.27 1.58
CA SER A 248 -7.06 -12.69 1.08
C SER A 248 -8.22 -12.22 1.96
N LEU A 249 -7.96 -11.70 3.16
CA LEU A 249 -8.98 -11.30 4.14
C LEU A 249 -10.01 -12.40 4.48
N GLU A 250 -9.61 -13.66 4.30
CA GLU A 250 -10.38 -14.84 4.63
C GLU A 250 -9.67 -15.62 5.74
N GLN A 251 -10.41 -16.52 6.42
CA GLN A 251 -9.81 -17.36 7.44
C GLN A 251 -8.76 -18.29 6.82
N GLN A 252 -7.51 -18.15 7.25
CA GLN A 252 -6.41 -18.98 6.77
C GLN A 252 -6.04 -20.08 7.76
N VAL A 253 -5.63 -21.23 7.23
CA VAL A 253 -5.14 -22.34 8.03
C VAL A 253 -3.63 -22.41 7.88
N VAL A 254 -2.90 -22.13 8.96
CA VAL A 254 -1.44 -22.13 9.01
C VAL A 254 -0.97 -23.35 9.78
N THR A 255 -0.10 -24.16 9.19
CA THR A 255 0.47 -25.32 9.89
C THR A 255 1.73 -24.88 10.63
N LEU A 256 1.81 -25.15 11.93
CA LEU A 256 3.01 -24.82 12.70
C LEU A 256 4.17 -25.68 12.20
N ARG A 257 5.26 -25.04 11.80
CA ARG A 257 6.45 -25.72 11.29
C ARG A 257 7.39 -26.03 12.44
N THR A 258 7.81 -27.29 12.56
CA THR A 258 8.75 -27.71 13.61
C THR A 258 9.92 -28.45 12.98
N GLN A 259 11.10 -28.27 13.56
CA GLN A 259 12.29 -29.03 13.23
C GLN A 259 12.64 -29.98 14.37
N THR A 260 12.97 -31.23 14.02
CA THR A 260 13.51 -32.19 14.99
C THR A 260 14.96 -31.86 15.28
N LEU A 261 15.32 -31.77 16.56
CA LEU A 261 16.68 -31.57 17.02
C LEU A 261 17.29 -32.91 17.39
N THR A 262 18.32 -33.34 16.68
CA THR A 262 19.10 -34.53 17.04
C THR A 262 20.07 -34.20 18.17
N PRO A 263 20.17 -35.06 19.21
CA PRO A 263 21.16 -34.89 20.28
C PRO A 263 22.58 -34.97 19.71
N MET A 264 23.52 -34.23 20.30
CA MET A 264 24.93 -34.26 19.89
C MET A 264 25.63 -35.55 20.32
N LEU A 265 25.21 -36.15 21.44
CA LEU A 265 25.67 -37.40 22.01
C LEU A 265 24.52 -38.40 22.03
N ALA A 266 24.58 -39.38 21.13
CA ALA A 266 23.60 -40.45 21.09
C ALA A 266 23.89 -41.51 22.16
N THR A 267 22.85 -42.24 22.57
CA THR A 267 22.99 -43.37 23.50
C THR A 267 24.04 -44.37 23.04
N ASP A 268 24.12 -44.62 21.74
CA ASP A 268 25.06 -45.59 21.15
C ASP A 268 26.53 -45.16 21.34
N ASP A 269 26.82 -43.86 21.21
CA ASP A 269 28.17 -43.31 21.40
C ASP A 269 28.61 -43.44 22.87
N VAL A 270 27.68 -43.21 23.80
CA VAL A 270 27.94 -43.32 25.24
C VAL A 270 28.02 -44.77 25.71
N ALA A 271 27.33 -45.69 25.03
CA ALA A 271 27.34 -47.12 25.35
C ALA A 271 28.73 -47.75 25.15
N GLU A 272 29.48 -47.32 24.13
CA GLU A 272 30.87 -47.78 23.94
C GLU A 272 31.80 -47.28 25.06
N ALA A 273 31.65 -46.02 25.45
CA ALA A 273 32.39 -45.46 26.59
C ALA A 273 32.06 -46.20 27.90
N LYS A 274 30.78 -46.53 28.14
CA LYS A 274 30.34 -47.31 29.31
C LYS A 274 31.01 -48.69 29.37
N ARG A 275 31.01 -49.44 28.26
CA ARG A 275 31.67 -50.76 28.19
C ARG A 275 33.16 -50.66 28.53
N THR A 276 33.84 -49.62 28.03
CA THR A 276 35.25 -49.38 28.34
C THR A 276 35.46 -49.10 29.84
N VAL A 277 34.63 -48.25 30.44
CA VAL A 277 34.69 -47.93 31.88
C VAL A 277 34.39 -49.15 32.76
N GLU A 278 33.35 -49.93 32.44
CA GLU A 278 33.02 -51.16 33.17
C GLU A 278 34.16 -52.19 33.09
N ALA A 279 34.78 -52.33 31.92
CA ALA A 279 35.94 -53.20 31.75
C ALA A 279 37.18 -52.71 32.52
N MET A 280 37.35 -51.40 32.72
CA MET A 280 38.40 -50.82 33.56
C MET A 280 38.11 -51.01 35.05
N LEU A 281 36.86 -50.84 35.48
CA LEU A 281 36.44 -51.04 36.88
C LEU A 281 36.54 -52.49 37.33
N GLN A 282 36.37 -53.46 36.42
CA GLN A 282 36.50 -54.88 36.71
C GLN A 282 37.95 -55.40 36.72
N LYS A 283 38.90 -54.64 36.16
CA LYS A 283 40.32 -55.03 36.16
C LYS A 283 40.98 -54.61 37.48
N PRO A 284 41.71 -55.51 38.17
CA PRO A 284 42.43 -55.15 39.38
C PRO A 284 43.47 -54.06 39.05
N MET A 285 43.39 -52.94 39.76
CA MET A 285 44.35 -51.85 39.61
C MET A 285 45.65 -52.23 40.34
N GLU A 286 46.74 -52.46 39.59
CA GLU A 286 48.07 -52.57 40.17
C GLU A 286 48.67 -51.17 40.39
N LEU A 287 48.61 -50.69 41.63
CA LEU A 287 49.33 -49.49 42.03
C LEU A 287 50.82 -49.82 42.18
N ARG A 288 51.62 -49.49 41.16
CA ARG A 288 53.09 -49.52 41.25
C ARG A 288 53.59 -48.25 41.93
N PHE A 289 53.92 -48.35 43.21
CA PHE A 289 54.72 -47.32 43.87
C PHE A 289 56.15 -47.36 43.30
N VAL A 290 56.56 -46.30 42.60
CA VAL A 290 57.94 -46.10 42.14
C VAL A 290 58.77 -45.57 43.30
N GLN A 291 58.87 -46.36 44.36
CA GLN A 291 59.91 -46.21 45.37
C GLN A 291 60.24 -47.63 45.85
N GLU A 292 61.39 -48.12 45.39
CA GLU A 292 61.99 -49.41 45.75
C GLU A 292 61.18 -50.67 45.44
N ASN A 293 60.99 -50.95 44.14
CA ASN A 293 60.97 -52.29 43.52
C ASN A 293 60.20 -53.44 44.21
N GLN A 294 59.17 -53.15 45.02
CA GLN A 294 58.32 -54.16 45.65
C GLN A 294 56.89 -54.06 45.09
N GLN A 295 56.37 -55.21 44.66
CA GLN A 295 55.04 -55.37 44.08
C GLN A 295 54.14 -56.02 45.12
N PHE A 296 53.02 -55.39 45.46
CA PHE A 296 52.00 -55.97 46.33
C PHE A 296 50.67 -56.03 45.56
N PRO A 297 50.11 -57.23 45.32
CA PRO A 297 48.76 -57.35 44.79
C PRO A 297 47.77 -57.02 45.92
N LEU A 298 46.97 -55.96 45.75
CA LEU A 298 45.86 -55.65 46.65
C LEU A 298 44.57 -56.24 46.07
N THR A 299 44.01 -57.22 46.78
CA THR A 299 42.65 -57.71 46.53
C THR A 299 41.63 -56.77 47.20
N GLN A 300 40.53 -56.52 46.51
CA GLN A 300 39.47 -55.52 46.77
C GLN A 300 38.65 -55.73 48.06
N ASN A 301 39.21 -56.29 49.13
CA ASN A 301 38.51 -56.63 50.37
C ASN A 301 39.00 -55.86 51.61
N GLU A 302 39.88 -54.85 51.45
CA GLU A 302 40.38 -54.02 52.54
C GLU A 302 40.44 -52.54 52.13
N ILE A 303 39.28 -51.92 51.93
CA ILE A 303 39.08 -50.47 52.07
C ILE A 303 37.87 -50.24 52.95
#